data_AF-A0A2D7PMX3-F1
#
_entry.id   AF-A0A2D7PMX3-F1
#
_cell.length_a   1.000
_cell.length_b   1.000
_cell.length_c   1.000
_cell.angle_alpha   90.00
_cell.angle_beta   90.00
_cell.angle_gamma   90.00
#
_symmetry.space_group_name_H-M   'P 1'
#
loop_
_entity.id
_entity.type
_entity.pdbx_description
1 polymer ?
#
loop_
_entity_poly.entity_id
_entity_poly.type
_entity_poly.pdbx_seq_one_letter_code
_entity_poly.pdbx_strand_id
1 'polypeptide(L)'
;MSARFALVIFPVLFELREDYPLEAAVDEILRFGNEERMKTLSVLPAFRGRSAPELWVSPLDQHPNADGHTIAAQAVFEMLSASEHSGD
;
A
#
# COMPACT_ATOMS: atom_id res chain seq x y z
N MET A 1 -14.36 -17.40 17.09
CA MET A 1 -14.29 -16.11 16.37
C MET A 1 -13.37 -16.31 15.17
N SER A 2 -13.84 -16.04 13.95
CA SER A 2 -12.99 -15.95 12.77
C SER A 2 -12.72 -14.48 12.46
N ALA A 3 -11.52 -14.14 12.01
CA ALA A 3 -11.15 -12.81 11.55
C ALA A 3 -10.93 -12.85 10.03
N ARG A 4 -11.27 -11.76 9.34
CA ARG A 4 -10.88 -11.54 7.95
C ARG A 4 -9.48 -10.93 7.93
N PHE A 5 -8.59 -11.48 7.11
CA PHE A 5 -7.22 -11.01 6.97
C PHE A 5 -7.01 -10.41 5.57
N ALA A 6 -6.22 -9.33 5.51
CA ALA A 6 -5.72 -8.75 4.27
C ALA A 6 -4.27 -8.30 4.47
N LEU A 7 -3.43 -8.49 3.46
CA LEU A 7 -2.03 -8.09 3.43
C LEU A 7 -1.89 -6.76 2.68
N VAL A 8 -1.42 -5.73 3.37
CA VAL A 8 -1.20 -4.39 2.78
C VAL A 8 0.28 -4.07 2.80
N ILE A 9 0.84 -3.77 1.63
CA ILE A 9 2.25 -3.44 1.45
C ILE A 9 2.36 -1.92 1.38
N PHE A 10 2.97 -1.34 2.42
CA PHE A 10 3.38 0.06 2.43
C PHE A 10 4.75 0.20 1.77
N PRO A 11 4.94 1.15 0.84
CA PRO A 11 6.27 1.47 0.36
C PRO A 11 7.07 2.15 1.48
N VAL A 12 8.39 2.00 1.42
CA VAL A 12 9.27 2.96 2.11
C VAL A 12 9.09 4.29 1.38
N LEU A 13 8.84 5.38 2.11
CA LEU A 13 8.68 6.70 1.51
C LEU A 13 10.05 7.25 1.10
N PHE A 14 10.61 6.69 0.03
CA PHE A 14 11.93 7.01 -0.51
C PHE A 14 11.91 6.83 -2.03
N GLU A 15 12.33 7.85 -2.78
CA GLU A 15 12.36 7.83 -4.26
C GLU A 15 11.10 7.24 -4.90
N LEU A 16 9.93 7.82 -4.60
CA LEU A 16 8.59 7.38 -5.08
C LEU A 16 8.34 7.65 -6.58
N ARG A 17 9.38 7.57 -7.41
CA ARG A 17 9.33 7.75 -8.87
C ARG A 17 8.94 6.45 -9.58
N GLU A 18 8.85 6.48 -10.91
CA GLU A 18 8.44 5.31 -11.70
C GLU A 18 9.42 4.13 -11.53
N ASP A 19 10.71 4.42 -11.43
CA ASP A 19 11.76 3.43 -11.17
C ASP A 19 12.06 3.27 -9.67
N TYR A 20 11.01 3.09 -8.86
CA TYR A 20 11.11 2.92 -7.41
C TYR A 20 12.14 1.83 -7.02
N PRO A 21 13.17 2.15 -6.21
CA PRO A 21 14.31 1.24 -5.99
C PRO A 21 13.97 -0.10 -5.36
N LEU A 22 12.82 -0.21 -4.69
CA LEU A 22 12.39 -1.42 -3.99
C LEU A 22 11.22 -2.14 -4.70
N GLU A 23 11.01 -1.88 -5.99
CA GLU A 23 9.93 -2.50 -6.78
C GLU A 23 9.95 -4.03 -6.67
N ALA A 24 11.13 -4.66 -6.85
CA ALA A 24 11.27 -6.10 -6.79
C ALA A 24 10.87 -6.71 -5.44
N ALA A 25 11.06 -5.97 -4.34
CA ALA A 25 10.63 -6.42 -3.01
C ALA A 25 9.10 -6.34 -2.88
N VAL A 26 8.48 -5.28 -3.42
CA VAL A 26 7.02 -5.14 -3.46
C VAL A 26 6.40 -6.25 -4.31
N ASP A 27 6.97 -6.51 -5.49
CA ASP A 27 6.52 -7.56 -6.41
C ASP A 27 6.60 -8.95 -5.79
N GLU A 28 7.68 -9.24 -5.05
CA GLU A 28 7.84 -10.53 -4.39
C GLU A 28 6.79 -10.75 -3.28
N ILE A 29 6.48 -9.70 -2.50
CA ILE A 29 5.43 -9.80 -1.47
C ILE A 29 4.04 -9.92 -2.10
N LEU A 30 3.78 -9.20 -3.22
CA LEU A 30 2.56 -9.36 -4.00
C LEU A 30 2.41 -10.78 -4.54
N ARG A 31 3.48 -11.33 -5.12
CA ARG A 31 3.53 -12.71 -5.63
C ARG A 31 3.18 -13.70 -4.53
N PHE A 32 3.84 -13.60 -3.37
CA PHE A 32 3.56 -14.44 -2.21
C PHE A 32 2.10 -14.34 -1.74
N GLY A 33 1.58 -13.12 -1.57
CA GLY A 33 0.20 -12.90 -1.13
C GLY A 33 -0.82 -13.52 -2.08
N ASN A 34 -0.57 -13.46 -3.39
CA ASN A 34 -1.42 -14.09 -4.41
C ASN A 34 -1.35 -15.62 -4.36
N GLU A 35 -0.15 -16.21 -4.21
CA GLU A 35 0.04 -17.67 -4.11
C GLU A 35 -0.65 -18.27 -2.88
N GLU A 36 -0.59 -17.56 -1.75
CA GLU A 36 -1.27 -17.95 -0.51
C GLU A 36 -2.76 -17.59 -0.48
N ARG A 37 -3.32 -17.09 -1.60
CA ARG A 37 -4.71 -16.68 -1.75
C ARG A 37 -5.16 -15.65 -0.70
N MET A 38 -4.25 -14.77 -0.28
CA MET A 38 -4.53 -13.67 0.60
C MET A 38 -5.13 -12.49 -0.19
N LYS A 39 -6.07 -11.77 0.42
CA LYS A 39 -6.49 -10.47 -0.11
C LYS A 39 -5.32 -9.49 0.06
N THR A 40 -4.67 -9.12 -1.04
CA THR A 40 -3.38 -8.41 -1.01
C THR A 40 -3.46 -7.11 -1.81
N LEU A 41 -2.86 -6.04 -1.29
CA LEU A 41 -2.77 -4.73 -1.93
C LEU A 41 -1.39 -4.11 -1.70
N SER A 42 -0.78 -3.58 -2.75
CA SER A 42 0.29 -2.59 -2.61
C SER A 42 -0.28 -1.20 -2.73
N VAL A 43 0.02 -0.31 -1.77
CA VAL A 43 -0.37 1.09 -1.87
C VAL A 43 0.65 1.93 -2.64
N LEU A 44 1.80 1.38 -3.03
CA LEU A 44 2.84 2.08 -3.81
C LEU A 44 2.29 2.86 -5.02
N PRO A 45 1.39 2.31 -5.86
CA PRO A 45 0.85 3.06 -7.00
C PRO A 45 0.20 4.40 -6.63
N ALA A 46 -0.43 4.49 -5.45
CA ALA A 46 -1.05 5.73 -4.98
C ALA A 46 -0.04 6.78 -4.51
N PHE A 47 1.20 6.36 -4.20
CA PHE A 47 2.31 7.22 -3.79
C PHE A 47 3.21 7.63 -4.95
N ARG A 48 3.12 6.99 -6.13
CA ARG A 48 3.98 7.29 -7.28
C ARG A 48 3.89 8.75 -7.71
N GLY A 49 5.04 9.34 -8.01
CA GLY A 49 5.19 10.74 -8.42
C GLY A 49 5.07 11.76 -7.29
N ARG A 50 4.85 11.34 -6.03
CA ARG A 50 4.80 12.26 -4.88
C ARG A 50 6.18 12.55 -4.31
N SER A 51 6.32 13.71 -3.68
CA SER A 51 7.50 14.05 -2.89
C SER A 51 7.49 13.28 -1.57
N ALA A 52 8.45 12.37 -1.39
CA ALA A 52 8.50 11.54 -0.19
C ALA A 52 8.68 12.37 1.10
N PRO A 53 9.59 13.36 1.17
CA PRO A 53 9.77 14.20 2.36
C PRO A 53 8.52 15.00 2.77
N GLU A 54 7.65 15.35 1.83
CA GLU A 54 6.37 16.02 2.13
C GLU A 54 5.36 15.09 2.81
N LEU A 55 5.55 13.78 2.66
CA LEU A 55 4.70 12.74 3.24
C LEU A 55 5.28 12.12 4.51
N TRP A 56 6.46 12.54 4.94
CA TRP A 56 7.07 12.08 6.19
C TRP A 56 6.45 12.75 7.41
N VAL A 57 6.35 12.02 8.52
CA VAL A 57 5.91 12.57 9.82
C VAL A 57 6.91 13.60 10.35
N SER A 58 8.19 13.45 10.02
CA SER A 58 9.22 14.46 10.30
C SER A 58 10.43 14.29 9.38
N PRO A 59 11.34 15.27 9.30
CA PRO A 59 12.57 15.15 8.49
C PRO A 59 13.51 14.01 8.90
N LEU A 60 13.36 13.46 10.11
CA LEU A 60 14.20 12.37 10.65
C LEU A 60 13.47 11.02 10.68
N ASP A 61 12.20 10.99 10.28
CA ASP A 61 11.36 9.80 10.36
C ASP A 61 10.53 9.67 9.07
N GLN A 62 10.87 8.66 8.27
CA GLN A 62 10.27 8.40 6.96
C GLN A 62 8.89 7.73 7.02
N HIS A 63 8.34 7.50 8.21
CA HIS A 63 6.97 7.03 8.34
C HIS A 63 5.97 8.07 7.82
N PRO A 64 4.81 7.63 7.29
CA PRO A 64 3.81 8.53 6.74
C PRO A 64 3.27 9.51 7.80
N ASN A 65 3.11 10.76 7.40
CA ASN A 65 2.28 11.74 8.11
C ASN A 65 0.78 11.50 7.84
N ALA A 66 -0.06 12.43 8.29
CA ALA A 66 -1.51 12.35 8.10
C ALA A 66 -1.92 12.27 6.61
N ASP A 67 -1.23 12.97 5.71
CA ASP A 67 -1.52 12.95 4.28
C ASP A 67 -1.09 11.61 3.66
N GLY A 68 0.09 11.10 4.03
CA GLY A 68 0.53 9.76 3.64
C GLY A 68 -0.44 8.67 4.12
N HIS A 69 -0.91 8.76 5.36
CA HIS A 69 -1.94 7.85 5.88
C HIS A 69 -3.28 7.99 5.14
N THR A 70 -3.66 9.19 4.72
CA THR A 70 -4.90 9.42 3.95
C THR A 70 -4.83 8.72 2.59
N ILE A 71 -3.71 8.84 1.87
CA ILE A 71 -3.49 8.15 0.59
C ILE A 71 -3.64 6.63 0.75
N ALA A 72 -2.96 6.05 1.75
CA ALA A 72 -3.04 4.62 1.98
C ALA A 72 -4.44 4.16 2.43
N ALA A 73 -5.10 4.92 3.30
CA ALA A 73 -6.44 4.62 3.80
C ALA A 73 -7.48 4.60 2.68
N GLN A 74 -7.40 5.51 1.71
CA GLN A 74 -8.29 5.52 0.54
C GLN A 74 -8.16 4.23 -0.28
N ALA A 75 -6.94 3.84 -0.63
CA ALA A 75 -6.69 2.61 -1.40
C ALA A 75 -7.12 1.34 -0.63
N VAL A 76 -6.86 1.31 0.69
CA VAL A 76 -7.32 0.19 1.54
C VAL A 76 -8.83 0.15 1.64
N PHE A 77 -9.50 1.29 1.77
CA PHE A 77 -10.95 1.39 1.84
C PHE A 77 -11.61 0.88 0.55
N GLU A 78 -11.09 1.29 -0.62
CA GLU A 78 -11.55 0.80 -1.93
C GLU A 78 -11.40 -0.72 -2.04
N MET A 79 -10.23 -1.26 -1.69
CA MET A 79 -10.00 -2.70 -1.68
C MET A 79 -11.00 -3.42 -0.76
N LEU A 80 -11.24 -2.92 0.45
CA LEU A 80 -12.16 -3.54 1.40
C LEU A 80 -13.62 -3.48 0.94
N SER A 81 -14.01 -2.41 0.25
CA SER A 81 -15.38 -2.14 -0.21
C SER A 81 -15.74 -2.86 -1.52
N ALA A 82 -14.76 -3.21 -2.35
CA ALA A 82 -14.97 -3.92 -3.62
C ALA A 82 -15.59 -5.33 -3.48
N SER A 83 -15.83 -5.82 -2.25
CA SER A 83 -16.33 -7.16 -1.97
C SER A 83 -17.84 -7.24 -1.68
N GLU A 84 -18.63 -6.20 -2.00
CA GLU A 84 -20.09 -6.20 -1.80
C GLU A 84 -20.93 -6.42 -3.08
N HIS A 85 -20.32 -6.69 -4.25
CA HIS A 85 -21.07 -6.77 -5.53
C HIS A 85 -20.89 -8.07 -6.35
N SER A 86 -20.55 -9.19 -5.72
CA SER A 86 -20.64 -10.51 -6.37
C SER A 86 -21.82 -11.30 -5.81
N GLY A 87 -23.01 -10.87 -6.23
CA GLY A 87 -24.27 -11.60 -6.08
C GLY A 87 -25.10 -11.39 -7.33
N ASP A 88 -24.89 -12.23 -8.33
CA ASP A 88 -25.88 -12.67 -9.33
C ASP A 88 -25.43 -14.02 -9.93
#